data_AF-A0A7K4U345-F1
#
_entry.id   AF-A0A7K4U345-F1
#
_cell.length_a   1.000
_cell.length_b   1.000
_cell.length_c   1.000
_cell.angle_alpha   90.00
_cell.angle_beta   90.00
_cell.angle_gamma   90.00
#
_symmetry.space_group_name_H-M   'P 1'
#
loop_
_entity.id
_entity.type
_entity.pdbx_description
1 polymer ?
#
loop_
_entity_poly.entity_id
_entity_poly.type
_entity_poly.pdbx_seq_one_letter_code
_entity_poly.pdbx_strand_id
1 'polypeptide(L)'
;MPEIPFTRVVSVSSADPRHPAENLLRPDDGGRWRGAAAGEKQLSVVLEVGRDWEGPRPTLTCPQVLLPSSALMSPGESKAGQELRRVRIFGPESLVKGQAQGTWDRLKVVLSQPYCQVRGF
;
A
#
# COMPACT_ATOMS: atom_id res chain seq x y z
N MET A 1 13.23 6.28 14.75
CA MET A 1 12.88 5.08 13.97
C MET A 1 13.48 5.27 12.60
N PRO A 2 14.45 4.45 12.16
CA PRO A 2 15.02 4.58 10.82
C PRO A 2 13.91 4.36 9.78
N GLU A 3 13.83 5.23 8.78
CA GLU A 3 12.85 5.15 7.71
C GLU A 3 13.33 4.20 6.62
N ILE A 4 12.40 3.38 6.11
CA ILE A 4 12.70 2.48 4.99
C ILE A 4 12.38 3.25 3.70
N PRO A 5 13.39 3.61 2.89
CA PRO A 5 13.14 4.32 1.65
C PRO A 5 12.44 3.40 0.64
N PHE A 6 11.48 3.94 -0.10
CA PHE A 6 10.91 3.31 -1.27
C PHE A 6 11.71 3.71 -2.51
N THR A 7 12.18 2.72 -3.25
CA THR A 7 13.11 2.94 -4.37
C THR A 7 12.35 3.05 -5.69
N ARG A 8 11.35 2.19 -5.91
CA ARG A 8 10.65 2.11 -7.19
C ARG A 8 9.28 1.45 -7.06
N VAL A 9 8.35 1.82 -7.95
CA VAL A 9 7.11 1.07 -8.19
C VAL A 9 7.40 -0.07 -9.16
N VAL A 10 7.23 -1.32 -8.72
CA VAL A 10 7.46 -2.52 -9.54
C VAL A 10 6.25 -2.85 -10.40
N SER A 11 5.07 -2.77 -9.79
CA SER A 11 3.81 -3.12 -10.44
C SER A 11 2.67 -2.38 -9.77
N VAL A 12 1.72 -1.94 -10.57
CA VAL A 12 0.48 -1.35 -10.10
C VAL A 12 -0.67 -1.96 -10.87
N SER A 13 -1.74 -2.30 -10.17
CA SER A 13 -2.96 -2.84 -10.79
C SER A 13 -3.80 -1.75 -11.45
N SER A 14 -3.89 -0.58 -10.83
CA SER A 14 -4.61 0.57 -11.35
C SER A 14 -4.09 1.87 -10.73
N ALA A 15 -3.95 2.90 -11.56
CA ALA A 15 -3.41 4.20 -11.18
C ALA A 15 -4.00 5.30 -12.07
N ASP A 16 -4.47 6.39 -11.44
CA ASP A 16 -4.88 7.61 -12.13
C ASP A 16 -3.63 8.35 -12.68
N PRO A 17 -3.61 8.77 -13.96
CA PRO A 17 -2.52 9.58 -14.52
C PRO A 17 -2.20 10.88 -13.75
N ARG A 18 -3.19 11.46 -13.04
CA ARG A 18 -3.02 12.66 -12.20
C ARG A 18 -2.57 12.34 -10.78
N HIS A 19 -2.80 11.11 -10.33
CA HIS A 19 -2.47 10.63 -9.00
C HIS A 19 -1.79 9.25 -9.07
N PRO A 20 -0.61 9.18 -9.70
CA PRO A 20 0.05 7.92 -9.99
C PRO A 20 0.69 7.30 -8.73
N ALA A 21 1.04 6.01 -8.79
CA ALA A 21 1.59 5.27 -7.64
C ALA A 21 2.98 5.76 -7.23
N GLU A 22 3.71 6.37 -8.15
CA GLU A 22 5.04 6.96 -7.98
C GLU A 22 5.04 8.08 -6.94
N ASN A 23 3.88 8.72 -6.70
CA ASN A 23 3.73 9.69 -5.63
C ASN A 23 4.03 9.10 -4.24
N LEU A 24 3.87 7.78 -4.06
CA LEU A 24 4.20 7.10 -2.80
C LEU A 24 5.71 7.08 -2.53
N LEU A 25 6.56 7.22 -3.57
CA LEU A 25 8.01 7.27 -3.42
C LEU A 25 8.49 8.60 -2.83
N ARG A 26 7.66 9.65 -2.90
CA ARG A 26 7.95 11.01 -2.45
C ARG A 26 6.85 11.53 -1.52
N PRO A 27 6.78 11.03 -0.28
CA PRO A 27 5.73 11.41 0.65
C PRO A 27 5.75 12.91 1.00
N ASP A 28 6.92 13.55 0.94
CA ASP A 28 7.09 14.99 1.24
C ASP A 28 6.38 15.92 0.25
N ASP A 29 6.19 15.48 -1.00
CA ASP A 29 5.54 16.28 -2.06
C ASP A 29 4.00 16.36 -1.87
N GLY A 30 3.45 15.63 -0.88
CA GLY A 30 2.00 15.58 -0.62
C GLY A 30 1.19 14.86 -1.71
N GLY A 31 1.88 14.17 -2.62
CA GLY A 31 1.29 13.35 -3.67
C GLY A 31 0.48 12.20 -3.09
N ARG A 32 -0.53 11.74 -3.84
CA ARG A 32 -1.34 10.56 -3.48
C ARG A 32 -1.43 9.62 -4.67
N TRP A 33 -1.58 8.34 -4.37
CA TRP A 33 -1.98 7.32 -5.34
C TRP A 33 -3.49 7.14 -5.29
N ARG A 34 -4.12 7.02 -6.46
CA ARG A 34 -5.55 6.69 -6.62
C ARG A 34 -5.76 5.69 -7.74
N GLY A 35 -6.85 4.92 -7.65
CA GLY A 35 -7.34 4.09 -8.74
C GLY A 35 -7.72 4.91 -9.98
N ALA A 36 -7.56 4.32 -11.16
CA ALA A 36 -7.88 4.94 -12.44
C ALA A 36 -9.38 5.16 -12.66
N ALA A 37 -10.24 4.34 -12.03
CA ALA A 37 -11.67 4.36 -12.25
C ALA A 37 -12.47 4.43 -10.95
N ALA A 38 -13.63 5.09 -10.99
CA ALA A 38 -14.60 5.01 -9.91
C ALA A 38 -15.22 3.60 -9.88
N GLY A 39 -15.34 3.01 -8.69
CA GLY A 39 -15.98 1.70 -8.52
C GLY A 39 -15.04 0.50 -8.43
N GLU A 40 -13.72 0.73 -8.50
CA GLU A 40 -12.73 -0.32 -8.33
C GLU A 40 -12.82 -0.91 -6.91
N LYS A 41 -13.16 -2.18 -6.77
CA LYS A 41 -13.34 -2.77 -5.43
C LYS A 41 -12.02 -2.95 -4.69
N GLN A 42 -10.92 -3.09 -5.44
CA GLN A 42 -9.60 -3.37 -4.92
C GLN A 42 -8.52 -2.80 -5.84
N LEU A 43 -7.49 -2.23 -5.20
CA LEU A 43 -6.26 -1.74 -5.81
C LEU A 43 -5.08 -2.42 -5.14
N SER A 44 -4.01 -2.61 -5.88
CA SER A 44 -2.74 -3.10 -5.38
C SER A 44 -1.56 -2.46 -6.08
N VAL A 45 -0.51 -2.20 -5.30
CA VAL A 45 0.79 -1.69 -5.74
C VAL A 45 1.89 -2.53 -5.10
N VAL A 46 2.94 -2.81 -5.87
CA VAL A 46 4.16 -3.47 -5.41
C VAL A 46 5.28 -2.45 -5.49
N LEU A 47 5.90 -2.18 -4.34
CA LEU A 47 6.99 -1.23 -4.16
C LEU A 47 8.28 -2.01 -3.88
N GLU A 48 9.39 -1.59 -4.47
CA GLU A 48 10.74 -1.98 -4.07
C GLU A 48 11.15 -1.15 -2.85
N VAL A 49 11.59 -1.83 -1.79
CA VAL A 49 11.94 -1.22 -0.50
C VAL A 49 13.39 -1.51 -0.15
N GLY A 50 14.04 -0.55 0.51
CA GLY A 50 15.45 -0.67 0.91
C GLY A 50 16.44 -0.22 -0.17
N ARG A 51 17.70 -0.06 0.25
CA ARG A 51 18.84 0.23 -0.63
C ARG A 51 19.66 -1.04 -0.80
N ASP A 52 20.01 -1.36 -2.05
CA ASP A 52 21.04 -2.31 -2.43
C ASP A 52 20.93 -3.71 -1.77
N TRP A 53 19.91 -4.49 -2.15
CA TRP A 53 19.91 -5.93 -1.86
C TRP A 53 21.01 -6.61 -2.70
N GLU A 54 22.15 -6.89 -2.08
CA GLU A 54 23.29 -7.60 -2.69
C GLU A 54 23.14 -9.14 -2.65
N GLY A 55 22.05 -9.67 -2.09
CA GLY A 55 21.80 -11.10 -2.00
C GLY A 55 21.18 -11.73 -3.27
N PRO A 56 21.20 -13.07 -3.40
CA PRO A 56 20.47 -13.75 -4.47
C PRO A 56 18.98 -13.41 -4.36
N ARG A 57 18.43 -12.85 -5.43
CA ARG A 57 17.00 -12.48 -5.48
C ARG A 57 16.17 -13.76 -5.49
N PRO A 58 15.24 -13.97 -4.55
CA PRO A 58 14.40 -15.15 -4.56
C PRO A 58 13.59 -15.18 -5.86
N THR A 59 13.72 -16.26 -6.63
CA THR A 59 13.07 -16.45 -7.93
C THR A 59 11.57 -16.75 -7.81
N LEU A 60 11.10 -17.14 -6.62
CA LEU A 60 9.72 -17.48 -6.31
C LEU A 60 9.12 -16.44 -5.36
N THR A 61 8.57 -15.35 -5.90
CA THR A 61 7.94 -14.29 -5.11
C THR A 61 6.46 -14.59 -4.87
N CYS A 62 6.17 -15.55 -3.98
CA CYS A 62 4.83 -15.65 -3.40
C CYS A 62 4.68 -14.57 -2.31
N PRO A 63 3.68 -13.67 -2.38
CA PRO A 63 3.49 -12.65 -1.36
C PRO A 63 3.20 -13.29 0.00
N GLN A 64 3.93 -12.86 1.04
CA GLN A 64 3.65 -13.25 2.41
C GLN A 64 2.91 -12.10 3.12
N VAL A 65 1.96 -12.45 3.99
CA VAL A 65 1.18 -11.46 4.74
C VAL A 65 2.02 -10.94 5.90
N LEU A 66 2.49 -9.69 5.79
CA LEU A 66 3.20 -8.99 6.85
C LEU A 66 2.23 -8.30 7.83
N LEU A 67 1.19 -7.65 7.29
CA LEU A 67 0.14 -6.97 8.01
C LEU A 67 -1.22 -7.57 7.58
N PRO A 68 -2.02 -8.11 8.52
CA PRO A 68 -3.39 -8.52 8.22
C PRO A 68 -4.25 -7.35 7.72
N SER A 69 -5.28 -7.64 6.92
CA SER A 69 -6.22 -6.63 6.42
C SER A 69 -6.77 -5.76 7.56
N SER A 70 -6.46 -4.47 7.54
CA SER A 70 -6.85 -3.53 8.59
C SER A 70 -7.78 -2.47 8.04
N ALA A 71 -8.91 -2.23 8.72
CA ALA A 71 -9.88 -1.25 8.28
C ALA A 71 -9.40 0.18 8.58
N LEU A 72 -9.35 1.02 7.55
CA LEU A 72 -9.15 2.47 7.71
C LEU A 72 -10.49 3.20 7.90
N MET A 73 -11.58 2.64 7.38
CA MET A 73 -12.92 3.21 7.40
C MET A 73 -13.94 2.13 7.78
N SER A 74 -14.99 2.53 8.49
CA SER A 74 -16.19 1.72 8.66
C SER A 74 -17.08 1.77 7.39
N PRO A 75 -18.02 0.82 7.22
CA PRO A 75 -18.95 0.84 6.09
C PRO A 75 -19.81 2.11 6.03
N GLY A 76 -20.20 2.66 7.18
CA GLY A 76 -20.98 3.91 7.27
C GLY A 76 -20.19 5.13 6.81
N GLU A 77 -18.95 5.27 7.29
CA GLU A 77 -18.03 6.34 6.89
C GLU A 77 -17.71 6.29 5.39
N SER A 78 -17.51 5.08 4.85
CA SER A 78 -17.25 4.87 3.42
C SER A 78 -18.42 5.33 2.54
N LYS A 79 -19.66 4.95 2.90
CA LYS A 79 -20.87 5.37 2.18
C LYS A 79 -21.12 6.88 2.27
N ALA A 80 -20.86 7.47 3.44
CA ALA A 80 -21.02 8.90 3.67
C ALA A 80 -19.87 9.75 3.09
N GLY A 81 -18.73 9.13 2.77
CA GLY A 81 -17.52 9.83 2.33
C GLY A 81 -16.87 10.69 3.41
N GLN A 82 -17.01 10.29 4.68
CA GLN A 82 -16.38 10.95 5.83
C GLN A 82 -15.02 10.33 6.13
N GLU A 83 -14.10 11.05 6.79
CA GLU A 83 -12.82 10.49 7.29
C GLU A 83 -11.90 9.88 6.20
N LEU A 84 -11.97 10.39 4.97
CA LEU A 84 -11.23 9.89 3.79
C LEU A 84 -9.69 9.96 3.91
N ARG A 85 -9.16 10.66 4.91
CA ARG A 85 -7.71 10.91 5.08
C ARG A 85 -7.16 10.34 6.39
N ARG A 86 -7.87 9.41 7.02
CA ARG A 86 -7.42 8.78 8.25
C ARG A 86 -6.11 8.02 8.01
N VAL A 87 -5.10 8.34 8.81
CA VAL A 87 -3.81 7.64 8.83
C VAL A 87 -3.77 6.70 10.04
N ARG A 88 -3.26 5.49 9.84
CA ARG A 88 -2.97 4.54 10.92
C ARG A 88 -1.51 4.10 10.81
N ILE A 89 -0.84 4.05 11.95
CA ILE A 89 0.52 3.54 12.07
C ILE A 89 0.45 2.15 12.69
N PHE A 90 1.20 1.20 12.12
CA PHE A 90 1.26 -0.17 12.58
C PHE A 90 2.62 -0.41 13.24
N GLY A 91 2.61 -0.61 14.55
CA GLY A 91 3.81 -1.03 15.28
C GLY A 91 4.10 -2.53 15.11
N PRO A 92 5.21 -3.01 15.65
CA PRO A 92 5.62 -4.41 15.57
C PRO A 92 4.58 -5.39 16.16
N GLU A 93 3.73 -4.93 17.08
CA GLU A 93 2.62 -5.70 17.64
C GLU A 93 1.49 -5.99 16.65
N SER A 94 1.35 -5.15 15.62
CA SER A 94 0.36 -5.33 14.56
C SER A 94 0.87 -6.23 13.41
N LEU A 95 2.18 -6.49 13.38
CA LEU A 95 2.83 -7.27 12.33
C LEU A 95 2.88 -8.75 12.70
N VAL A 96 2.90 -9.61 11.69
CA VAL A 96 3.08 -11.06 11.89
C VAL A 96 4.51 -11.32 12.36
N LYS A 97 4.68 -11.81 13.59
CA LYS A 97 5.99 -11.95 14.28
C LYS A 97 7.06 -12.66 13.46
N GLY A 98 6.73 -13.75 12.77
CA GLY A 98 7.69 -14.48 11.94
C GLY A 98 8.19 -13.66 10.75
N GLN A 99 7.32 -12.83 10.19
CA GLN A 99 7.57 -12.13 8.93
C GLN A 99 8.20 -10.77 9.20
N ALA A 100 7.87 -10.13 10.32
CA ALA A 100 8.47 -8.88 10.77
C ALA A 100 9.99 -8.98 11.03
N GLN A 101 10.50 -10.18 11.34
CA GLN A 101 11.93 -10.44 11.54
C GLN A 101 12.68 -10.78 10.24
N GLY A 102 11.95 -11.03 9.15
CA GLY A 102 12.53 -11.32 7.85
C GLY A 102 13.11 -10.08 7.16
N THR A 103 13.95 -10.30 6.16
CA THR A 103 14.39 -9.26 5.23
C THR A 103 13.48 -9.25 4.01
N TRP A 104 13.11 -8.05 3.57
CA TRP A 104 12.17 -7.84 2.46
C TRP A 104 12.74 -6.80 1.50
N ASP A 105 12.72 -7.12 0.21
CA ASP A 105 13.08 -6.22 -0.90
C ASP A 105 11.83 -5.66 -1.60
N ARG A 106 10.67 -6.28 -1.39
CA ARG A 106 9.40 -5.89 -2.01
C ARG A 106 8.26 -5.82 -1.00
N LEU A 107 7.45 -4.79 -1.13
CA LEU A 107 6.24 -4.57 -0.36
C LEU A 107 5.04 -4.51 -1.29
N LYS A 108 4.08 -5.42 -1.12
CA LYS A 108 2.79 -5.35 -1.81
C LYS A 108 1.75 -4.74 -0.88
N VAL A 109 1.21 -3.58 -1.27
CA VAL A 109 0.10 -2.92 -0.60
C VAL A 109 -1.18 -3.23 -1.37
N VAL A 110 -2.23 -3.65 -0.66
CA VAL A 110 -3.56 -3.91 -1.23
C VAL A 110 -4.58 -3.05 -0.50
N LEU A 111 -5.27 -2.19 -1.24
CA LEU A 111 -6.37 -1.36 -0.75
C LEU A 111 -7.68 -1.96 -1.26
N SER A 112 -8.68 -2.11 -0.39
CA SER A 112 -10.00 -2.61 -0.77
C SER A 112 -11.07 -1.66 -0.25
N GLN A 113 -11.98 -1.25 -1.13
CA GLN A 113 -13.12 -0.38 -0.77
C GLN A 113 -14.38 -0.88 -1.48
N PRO A 114 -15.05 -1.91 -0.93
CA PRO A 114 -16.24 -2.47 -1.55
C PRO A 114 -17.51 -1.63 -1.32
N TYR A 115 -17.50 -0.70 -0.35
CA TYR A 115 -18.72 -0.05 0.13
C TYR A 115 -19.07 1.25 -0.61
N CYS A 116 -18.10 1.88 -1.27
CA CYS A 116 -18.31 3.11 -2.04
C CYS A 116 -17.81 2.90 -3.47
N GLN A 117 -18.74 2.63 -4.39
CA GLN A 117 -18.43 2.39 -5.80
C GLN A 117 -18.58 3.64 -6.68
N VAL A 118 -19.04 4.75 -6.10
CA VAL A 118 -19.37 5.97 -6.86
C VAL A 118 -18.15 6.89 -6.98
N ARG A 119 -17.13 6.70 -6.14
CA ARG A 119 -15.91 7.53 -6.10
C ARG A 119 -14.67 6.65 -6.22
N GLY A 120 -13.66 7.12 -6.93
CA GLY A 120 -12.31 6.54 -6.90
C GLY A 120 -11.63 6.86 -5.57
N PHE A 121 -10.82 5.93 -5.07
CA PHE A 121 -10.01 6.10 -3.86
C PHE A 121 -8.53 5.89 -4.16
#